data_AF-A0A258F3H0-F1
#
_entry.id   AF-A0A258F3H0-F1
#
_cell.length_a   1.000
_cell.length_b   1.000
_cell.length_c   1.000
_cell.angle_alpha   90.00
_cell.angle_beta   90.00
_cell.angle_gamma   90.00
#
_symmetry.space_group_name_H-M   'P 1'
#
loop_
_entity.id
_entity.type
_entity.pdbx_description
1 polymer ?
#
loop_
_entity_poly.entity_id
_entity_poly.type
_entity_poly.pdbx_seq_one_letter_code
_entity_poly.pdbx_strand_id
1 'polypeptide(L)'
;MHRVLRNDTFMAWEAAGCPQAPNRPGEGDVVIRHGTEEVLRYADMPPLPHAVGSPQSAALYAGTGVGDIRSVEPAAQLLARFAEETLALFSHQKATA
;
A
#
# COMPACT_ATOMS: atom_id res chain seq x y z
N MET A 1 9.79 -0.06 11.28
CA MET A 1 8.31 0.02 11.39
C MET A 1 7.78 0.47 10.04
N HIS A 2 6.92 -0.32 9.40
CA HIS A 2 6.33 0.02 8.10
C HIS A 2 4.84 0.34 8.27
N ARG A 3 4.30 1.25 7.45
CA ARG A 3 2.86 1.48 7.33
C ARG A 3 2.32 0.65 6.16
N VAL A 4 1.26 -0.10 6.40
CA VAL A 4 0.57 -0.92 5.41
C VAL A 4 -0.92 -0.59 5.39
N LEU A 5 -1.58 -0.90 4.27
CA LEU A 5 -3.04 -0.98 4.23
C LEU A 5 -3.51 -2.05 5.22
N ARG A 6 -4.63 -1.79 5.89
CA ARG A 6 -5.27 -2.80 6.73
C ARG A 6 -5.81 -3.91 5.85
N ASN A 7 -5.24 -5.10 6.00
CA ASN A 7 -5.57 -6.31 5.26
C ASN A 7 -5.82 -7.48 6.20
N ASP A 8 -6.16 -8.65 5.67
CA ASP A 8 -6.44 -9.86 6.47
C ASP A 8 -5.28 -10.23 7.40
N THR A 9 -4.02 -10.14 6.93
CA THR A 9 -2.83 -10.39 7.75
C THR A 9 -2.74 -9.41 8.93
N PHE A 10 -2.93 -8.11 8.68
CA PHE A 10 -2.90 -7.08 9.73
C PHE A 10 -4.05 -7.30 10.73
N MET A 11 -5.26 -7.55 10.24
CA MET A 11 -6.44 -7.74 11.09
C MET A 11 -6.30 -8.98 11.98
N ALA A 12 -5.78 -10.09 11.45
CA ALA A 12 -5.52 -11.31 12.21
C ALA A 12 -4.44 -11.10 13.29
N TRP A 13 -3.36 -10.41 12.95
CA TRP A 13 -2.29 -10.07 13.89
C TRP A 13 -2.77 -9.15 15.02
N GLU A 14 -3.56 -8.13 14.68
CA GLU A 14 -4.14 -7.20 15.67
C GLU A 14 -5.14 -7.93 16.59
N ALA A 15 -6.00 -8.78 16.03
CA ALA A 15 -6.95 -9.59 16.80
C ALA A 15 -6.27 -10.58 17.75
N ALA A 16 -5.05 -11.04 17.43
CA ALA A 16 -4.24 -11.90 18.27
C ALA A 16 -3.47 -11.15 19.37
N GLY A 17 -3.65 -9.84 19.51
CA GLY A 17 -2.95 -9.02 20.51
C GLY A 17 -1.54 -8.58 20.08
N CYS A 18 -1.31 -8.47 18.77
CA CYS A 18 -0.06 -7.99 18.21
C CYS A 18 1.20 -8.77 18.65
N PRO A 19 1.21 -10.12 18.65
CA PRO A 19 2.34 -10.91 19.11
C PRO A 19 3.60 -10.65 18.27
N GLN A 20 4.77 -10.79 18.89
CA GLN A 20 6.05 -10.77 18.18
C GLN A 20 6.34 -12.14 17.54
N ALA A 21 7.23 -12.15 16.55
CA ALA A 21 7.76 -13.39 16.00
C ALA A 21 8.40 -14.25 17.11
N PRO A 22 8.27 -15.60 17.07
CA PRO A 22 7.67 -16.40 16.00
C PRO A 22 6.16 -16.69 16.19
N ASN A 23 5.48 -15.94 17.05
CA ASN A 23 4.12 -16.27 17.49
C ASN A 23 3.03 -15.53 16.69
N ARG A 24 3.34 -15.03 15.48
CA ARG A 24 2.35 -14.31 14.67
C ARG A 24 1.39 -15.30 13.99
N PRO A 25 0.09 -15.00 13.89
CA PRO A 25 -0.86 -15.89 13.21
C PRO A 25 -0.47 -16.15 11.75
N GLY A 26 -0.33 -17.41 11.35
CA GLY A 26 0.05 -17.78 9.98
C GLY A 26 1.49 -17.42 9.60
N GLU A 27 2.37 -17.24 10.60
CA GLU A 27 3.79 -17.02 10.35
C GLU A 27 4.43 -18.24 9.66
N GLY A 28 5.09 -18.00 8.52
CA GLY A 28 5.65 -19.06 7.67
C GLY A 28 4.70 -19.52 6.55
N ASP A 29 3.44 -19.08 6.52
CA ASP A 29 2.54 -19.37 5.42
C ASP A 29 2.99 -18.69 4.13
N VAL A 30 2.98 -19.42 3.02
CA VAL A 30 3.16 -18.84 1.67
C VAL A 30 1.85 -18.19 1.24
N VAL A 31 1.87 -16.88 1.02
CA VAL A 31 0.66 -16.12 0.65
C VAL A 31 0.61 -15.77 -0.83
N ILE A 32 1.76 -15.50 -1.45
CA ILE A 32 1.87 -15.26 -2.90
C ILE A 32 3.07 -15.99 -3.48
N ARG A 33 3.01 -16.27 -4.77
CA ARG A 33 4.13 -16.76 -5.57
C ARG A 33 4.43 -15.84 -6.75
N HIS A 34 5.71 -15.53 -6.94
CA HIS A 34 6.24 -14.80 -8.11
C HIS A 34 7.01 -15.80 -8.98
N GLY A 35 6.33 -16.43 -9.93
CA GLY A 35 6.91 -17.54 -10.67
C GLY A 35 7.27 -18.69 -9.72
N THR A 36 8.56 -18.96 -9.54
CA THR A 36 9.07 -20.00 -8.63
C THR A 36 9.40 -19.49 -7.22
N GLU A 37 9.34 -18.18 -6.99
CA GLU A 37 9.63 -17.58 -5.69
C GLU A 37 8.38 -17.58 -4.80
N GLU A 38 8.52 -18.03 -3.56
CA GLU A 38 7.46 -18.03 -2.55
C GLU A 38 7.63 -16.84 -1.60
N VAL A 39 6.53 -16.14 -1.33
CA VAL A 39 6.52 -15.00 -0.41
C VAL A 39 5.67 -15.35 0.80
N LEU A 40 6.26 -15.18 1.98
CA LEU A 40 5.64 -15.53 3.26
C LEU A 40 4.73 -14.39 3.76
N ARG A 41 3.70 -14.74 4.56
CA ARG A 41 2.67 -13.82 5.09
C ARG A 41 3.19 -12.55 5.76
N TYR A 42 4.37 -12.61 6.38
CA TYR A 42 5.02 -11.47 7.02
C TYR A 42 6.37 -11.10 6.44
N ALA A 43 6.64 -11.53 5.20
CA ALA A 43 7.77 -11.02 4.43
C ALA A 43 7.54 -9.54 4.09
N ASP A 44 8.63 -8.83 3.86
CA ASP A 44 8.62 -7.42 3.46
C ASP A 44 8.39 -7.24 1.95
N MET A 45 8.21 -8.33 1.21
CA MET A 45 7.98 -8.30 -0.23
C MET A 45 6.51 -7.96 -0.56
N PRO A 46 6.25 -6.85 -1.29
CA PRO A 46 4.92 -6.53 -1.77
C PRO A 46 4.53 -7.45 -2.94
N PRO A 47 3.22 -7.55 -3.26
CA PRO A 47 2.81 -8.26 -4.46
C PRO A 47 3.29 -7.55 -5.72
N LEU A 48 3.92 -8.31 -6.62
CA LEU A 48 4.34 -7.85 -7.93
C LEU A 48 3.29 -8.19 -9.01
N PRO A 49 3.36 -7.56 -10.20
CA PRO A 49 2.55 -7.97 -11.33
C PRO A 49 2.65 -9.48 -11.58
N HIS A 50 1.52 -10.10 -11.93
CA HIS A 50 1.41 -11.55 -12.18
C HIS A 50 1.62 -12.46 -10.96
N ALA A 51 1.65 -11.91 -9.73
CA ALA A 51 1.61 -12.73 -8.53
C ALA A 51 0.37 -13.64 -8.48
N VAL A 52 0.56 -14.88 -8.04
CA VAL A 52 -0.52 -15.86 -7.85
C VAL A 52 -0.70 -16.11 -6.34
N GLY A 53 -1.95 -16.25 -5.88
CA GLY A 53 -2.28 -16.47 -4.47
C GLY A 53 -3.13 -15.34 -3.90
N SER A 54 -2.79 -14.86 -2.71
CA SER A 54 -3.47 -13.76 -2.02
C SER A 54 -2.57 -12.53 -1.89
N PRO A 55 -2.53 -11.64 -2.91
CA PRO A 55 -1.86 -10.34 -2.82
C PRO A 55 -2.31 -9.51 -1.62
N GLN A 56 -3.58 -9.66 -1.21
CA GLN A 56 -4.13 -8.93 -0.07
C GLN A 56 -3.41 -9.30 1.23
N SER A 57 -2.93 -10.53 1.36
CA SER A 57 -2.24 -11.03 2.57
C SER A 57 -0.76 -10.65 2.66
N ALA A 58 -0.20 -10.06 1.60
CA ALA A 58 1.20 -9.64 1.54
C ALA A 58 1.40 -8.20 2.07
N ALA A 59 2.64 -7.68 1.96
CA ALA A 59 2.97 -6.34 2.42
C ALA A 59 2.41 -5.24 1.49
N LEU A 60 1.19 -4.78 1.77
CA LEU A 60 0.53 -3.68 1.03
C LEU A 60 0.96 -2.31 1.55
N TYR A 61 2.20 -1.90 1.26
CA TYR A 61 2.71 -0.59 1.72
C TYR A 61 1.90 0.58 1.14
N ALA A 62 1.47 1.50 2.01
CA ALA A 62 0.79 2.71 1.58
C ALA A 62 0.89 3.83 2.63
N GLY A 63 1.01 5.08 2.15
CA GLY A 63 0.83 6.28 2.96
C GLY A 63 -0.64 6.64 3.15
N THR A 64 -0.93 7.65 3.98
CA THR A 64 -2.32 8.11 4.23
C THR A 64 -2.98 8.72 3.00
N GLY A 65 -2.22 9.35 2.11
CA GLY A 65 -2.73 9.95 0.87
C GLY A 65 -3.33 8.95 -0.13
N VAL A 66 -3.19 7.64 0.10
CA VAL A 66 -3.82 6.60 -0.74
C VAL A 66 -5.35 6.72 -0.77
N GLY A 67 -5.98 7.29 0.27
CA GLY A 67 -7.44 7.50 0.32
C GLY A 67 -7.97 8.51 -0.70
N ASP A 68 -7.09 9.35 -1.23
CA ASP A 68 -7.42 10.38 -2.23
C ASP A 68 -7.21 9.89 -3.67
N ILE A 69 -6.64 8.70 -3.87
CA ILE A 69 -6.43 8.11 -5.19
C ILE A 69 -7.73 7.46 -5.69
N ARG A 70 -8.32 8.02 -6.75
CA ARG A 70 -9.60 7.56 -7.33
C ARG A 70 -9.51 7.07 -8.77
N SER A 71 -8.36 7.25 -9.41
CA SER A 71 -8.11 6.94 -10.82
C SER A 71 -6.67 6.48 -11.02
N VAL A 72 -6.46 5.64 -12.05
CA VAL A 72 -5.13 5.32 -12.57
C VAL A 72 -4.91 6.18 -13.80
N GLU A 73 -3.89 7.04 -13.76
CA GLU A 73 -3.61 8.02 -14.81
C GLU A 73 -2.18 7.87 -15.32
N PRO A 74 -1.94 8.18 -16.61
CA PRO A 74 -0.59 8.34 -17.11
C PRO A 74 0.18 9.38 -16.28
N ALA A 75 1.44 9.09 -15.96
CA ALA A 75 2.26 9.95 -15.12
C ALA A 75 2.32 11.41 -15.63
N ALA A 76 2.39 11.60 -16.96
CA ALA A 76 2.41 12.92 -17.58
C ALA A 76 1.13 13.73 -17.29
N GLN A 77 -0.05 13.09 -17.32
CA GLN A 77 -1.33 13.75 -17.05
C GLN A 77 -1.46 14.09 -15.57
N LEU A 78 -1.03 13.18 -14.69
CA LEU A 78 -1.04 13.40 -13.24
C LEU A 78 -0.16 14.61 -12.87
N LEU A 79 1.06 14.69 -13.43
CA LEU A 79 1.97 15.80 -13.17
C LEU A 79 1.45 17.13 -13.73
N ALA A 80 0.87 17.12 -14.93
CA ALA A 80 0.26 18.31 -15.52
C ALA A 80 -0.87 18.84 -14.64
N ARG A 81 -1.83 17.96 -14.26
CA ARG A 81 -2.93 18.33 -13.35
C ARG A 81 -2.42 18.85 -12.02
N PHE A 82 -1.45 18.17 -11.41
CA PHE A 82 -0.88 18.58 -10.13
C PHE A 82 -0.26 19.98 -10.19
N ALA A 83 0.47 20.29 -11.27
CA ALA A 83 1.06 21.61 -11.49
C ALA A 83 -0.02 22.69 -11.71
N GLU A 84 -1.03 22.40 -12.54
CA GLU A 84 -2.15 23.31 -12.82
C GLU A 84 -2.94 23.66 -11.55
N GLU A 85 -3.35 22.65 -10.77
CA GLU A 85 -4.08 22.82 -9.52
C GLU A 85 -3.28 23.64 -8.50
N THR A 86 -1.98 23.33 -8.37
CA THR A 86 -1.09 24.03 -7.45
C THR A 86 -0.92 25.51 -7.82
N LEU A 87 -0.72 25.81 -9.12
CA LEU A 87 -0.58 27.19 -9.60
C LEU A 87 -1.88 27.99 -9.47
N ALA A 88 -3.03 27.36 -9.72
CA ALA A 88 -4.34 27.98 -9.53
C ALA A 88 -4.55 28.41 -8.06
N LEU A 89 -4.18 27.54 -7.11
CA LEU A 89 -4.28 27.83 -5.68
C LEU A 89 -3.40 29.02 -5.26
N PHE A 90 -2.14 29.05 -5.70
CA PHE A 90 -1.24 30.18 -5.38
C PHE A 90 -1.67 31.49 -6.03
N SER A 91 -2.29 31.43 -7.21
CA SER A 91 -2.81 32.62 -7.89
C SER A 91 -4.04 33.18 -7.18
N HIS A 92 -4.90 32.31 -6.62
CA HIS A 92 -6.08 32.72 -5.86
C HIS A 92 -5.72 33.36 -4.51
N GLN A 93 -4.73 32.83 -3.79
CA GLN A 93 -4.25 33.40 -2.54
C GLN A 93 -3.67 34.82 -2.70
N LYS A 94 -2.99 35.11 -3.81
CA LYS A 94 -2.49 36.47 -4.09
C LYS A 94 -3.60 37.50 -4.36
N ALA A 95 -4.80 37.05 -4.73
CA ALA A 95 -5.93 37.96 -5.00
C ALA A 95 -6.78 38.24 -3.75
N THR A 96 -6.58 37.49 -2.65
CA THR A 96 -7.33 37.64 -1.39
C THR A 96 -6.51 38.24 -0.25
N ALA A 97 -5.23 38.55 -0.48
CA ALA A 97 -4.32 39.24 0.44
C ALA A 97 -4.07 40.68 -0.03
#